data_AF-A0A0Q5PMH4-F1
#
_entry.id   AF-A0A0Q5PMH4-F1
#
_cell.length_a   1.000
_cell.length_b   1.000
_cell.length_c   1.000
_cell.angle_alpha   90.00
_cell.angle_beta   90.00
_cell.angle_gamma   90.00
#
_symmetry.space_group_name_H-M   'P 1'
#
loop_
_entity.id
_entity.type
_entity.pdbx_description
1 polymer ?
#
loop_
_entity_poly.entity_id
_entity_poly.type
_entity_poly.pdbx_seq_one_letter_code
_entity_poly.pdbx_strand_id
1 'polypeptide(L)'
;MIGIPLRFKTAVALVLLGLLTLLAGVGQKTIWAPAETFTATAPADGTAAPLTVIDQKLRTLHGGTVKINVKGEGSFMLAAGRPDDVDAWVGKTAHNTVSGVSEDNKSLQLAHAEGEAAAPSPAGSDLWVTTENASGELNYTWSAPADGEWSLLLASDGTKPAPSSISMTFPNDTSTPWAVPFMVLGGLLMLAGLALLVLKPKSGQPGVGGDDTGESITDESMKDKLIRRARAVRPADKPAPAAPVQPPVEKRPGTSAFTATVTAKRAGVAMVALAATIVAGTGVAAQAATTPAPSPSSSETAGADTAPDSPVLLDAQFRRILEQVSSTVDAGDAAKDAAKLKSRVDRTELEVRTQNYKIRSQVGAYEARMPVRATKLLTTVVTSKRAWPRSVMAVTQGEGNVVPQLLTLVQKSPRENYKLVQTTPLQPGTTFPAIGRTGTETLAADDKSGLLYSGAEALAGLGDRLTKADSTFKDKLVEGQSSPYIADTLAYQADVAKTGVNGNFSFTHKVSPEDTVVFRTADGGALVMGKLNFAFDGTPKAEGDKLAIGDDAAVLAGGKETSTGMVLNFAESMAVYIPPTGSKDPMKLVAATRGLVGASFK
;
A
#
# COMPACT_ATOMS: atom_id res chain seq x y z
N MET A 1 15.05 -50.99 -60.36
CA MET A 1 15.43 -49.61 -60.76
C MET A 1 14.17 -48.76 -60.91
N ILE A 2 14.01 -47.69 -60.13
CA ILE A 2 12.95 -46.70 -60.37
C ILE A 2 13.33 -45.91 -61.63
N GLY A 3 12.50 -46.00 -62.67
CA GLY A 3 12.76 -45.38 -63.97
C GLY A 3 12.90 -43.85 -63.88
N ILE A 4 13.74 -43.29 -64.76
CA ILE A 4 14.01 -41.85 -64.90
C ILE A 4 12.73 -40.97 -64.83
N PRO A 5 11.62 -41.28 -65.54
CA PRO A 5 10.40 -40.46 -65.46
C PRO A 5 9.72 -40.48 -64.08
N LEU A 6 9.89 -41.53 -63.27
CA LEU A 6 9.32 -41.60 -61.92
C LEU A 6 10.14 -40.77 -60.93
N ARG A 7 11.48 -40.72 -61.08
CA ARG A 7 12.37 -39.87 -60.27
C ARG A 7 12.09 -38.38 -60.44
N PHE A 8 11.93 -37.93 -61.68
CA PHE A 8 11.59 -36.55 -61.99
C PHE A 8 10.24 -36.16 -61.37
N LYS A 9 9.21 -37.02 -61.51
CA LYS A 9 7.90 -36.82 -60.88
C LYS A 9 8.00 -36.74 -59.35
N THR A 10 8.78 -37.61 -58.70
CA THR A 10 8.97 -37.54 -57.23
C THR A 10 9.75 -36.31 -56.78
N ALA A 11 10.75 -35.87 -57.53
CA ALA A 11 11.53 -34.67 -57.20
C ALA A 11 10.68 -33.40 -57.34
N VAL A 12 9.91 -33.27 -58.43
CA VAL A 12 8.96 -32.18 -58.64
C VAL A 12 7.87 -32.19 -57.55
N ALA A 13 7.34 -33.37 -57.18
CA ALA A 13 6.38 -33.49 -56.09
C ALA A 13 6.96 -33.06 -54.73
N LEU A 14 8.21 -33.41 -54.42
CA LEU A 14 8.89 -32.98 -53.19
C LEU A 14 9.16 -31.46 -53.15
N VAL A 15 9.55 -30.86 -54.27
CA VAL A 15 9.71 -29.40 -54.39
C VAL A 15 8.37 -28.69 -54.22
N LEU A 16 7.30 -29.16 -54.87
CA LEU A 16 5.96 -28.58 -54.72
C LEU A 16 5.40 -28.74 -53.30
N LEU A 17 5.61 -29.90 -52.66
CA LEU A 17 5.21 -30.13 -51.27
C LEU A 17 6.03 -29.28 -50.29
N GLY A 18 7.32 -29.11 -50.53
CA GLY A 18 8.20 -28.22 -49.76
C GLY A 18 7.80 -26.76 -49.89
N LEU A 19 7.42 -26.31 -51.09
CA LEU A 19 6.88 -24.97 -51.33
C LEU A 19 5.53 -24.78 -50.61
N LEU A 20 4.60 -25.74 -50.70
CA LEU A 20 3.30 -25.68 -50.02
C LEU A 20 3.44 -25.67 -48.49
N THR A 21 4.33 -26.48 -47.92
CA THR A 21 4.57 -26.51 -46.46
C THR A 21 5.29 -25.24 -45.98
N LEU A 22 6.22 -24.69 -46.75
CA LEU A 22 6.84 -23.39 -46.45
C LEU A 22 5.81 -22.26 -46.53
N LEU A 23 4.97 -22.23 -47.57
CA LEU A 23 3.86 -21.27 -47.69
C LEU A 23 2.83 -21.44 -46.57
N ALA A 24 2.57 -22.66 -46.09
CA ALA A 24 1.71 -22.89 -44.93
C ALA A 24 2.31 -22.31 -43.65
N GLY A 25 3.62 -22.50 -43.42
CA GLY A 25 4.33 -21.89 -42.28
C GLY A 25 4.37 -20.37 -42.34
N VAL A 26 4.58 -19.77 -43.52
CA VAL A 26 4.50 -18.31 -43.72
C VAL A 26 3.07 -17.79 -43.55
N GLY A 27 2.07 -18.52 -44.07
CA GLY A 27 0.66 -18.21 -43.92
C GLY A 27 0.23 -18.15 -42.45
N GLN A 28 0.67 -19.11 -41.62
CA GLN A 28 0.42 -19.11 -40.17
C GLN A 28 0.95 -17.86 -39.44
N LYS A 29 1.95 -17.16 -39.99
CA LYS A 29 2.49 -15.91 -39.45
C LYS A 29 2.00 -14.63 -40.14
N THR A 30 1.12 -14.74 -41.14
CA THR A 30 0.69 -13.59 -41.95
C THR A 30 -0.82 -13.58 -42.13
N ILE A 31 -1.35 -14.41 -43.03
CA ILE A 31 -2.77 -14.44 -43.41
C ILE A 31 -3.62 -15.18 -42.37
N TRP A 32 -3.02 -16.15 -41.67
CA TRP A 32 -3.65 -16.94 -40.59
C TRP A 32 -3.01 -16.67 -39.22
N ALA A 33 -2.32 -15.54 -39.06
CA ALA A 33 -1.87 -15.10 -37.74
C ALA A 33 -3.10 -14.82 -36.86
N PRO A 34 -3.13 -15.25 -35.59
CA PRO A 34 -4.13 -14.79 -34.64
C PRO A 34 -4.08 -13.25 -34.55
N ALA A 35 -5.25 -12.60 -34.46
CA ALA A 35 -5.30 -11.16 -34.22
C ALA A 35 -4.59 -10.82 -32.90
N GLU A 36 -3.82 -9.73 -32.83
CA GLU A 36 -3.01 -9.37 -31.65
C GLU A 36 -3.84 -9.11 -30.38
N THR A 37 -5.14 -8.84 -30.55
CA THR A 37 -6.11 -8.68 -29.46
C THR A 37 -7.42 -9.34 -29.82
N PHE A 38 -8.18 -9.75 -28.81
CA PHE A 38 -9.57 -10.15 -28.94
C PHE A 38 -10.46 -9.31 -28.01
N THR A 39 -11.74 -9.18 -28.33
CA THR A 39 -12.69 -8.41 -27.52
C THR A 39 -13.85 -9.30 -27.08
N ALA A 40 -14.00 -9.45 -25.77
CA ALA A 40 -15.12 -10.14 -25.15
C ALA A 40 -16.19 -9.12 -24.71
N THR A 41 -17.47 -9.44 -24.90
CA THR A 41 -18.60 -8.56 -24.59
C THR A 41 -19.50 -9.18 -23.52
N ALA A 42 -20.07 -8.37 -22.63
CA ALA A 42 -21.07 -8.83 -21.66
C ALA A 42 -22.34 -9.34 -22.38
N PRO A 43 -22.99 -10.41 -21.88
CA PRO A 43 -24.24 -10.90 -22.44
C PRO A 43 -25.35 -9.83 -22.34
N ALA A 44 -26.09 -9.63 -23.43
CA ALA A 44 -27.14 -8.60 -23.51
C ALA A 44 -28.41 -8.96 -22.70
N ASP A 45 -28.51 -10.21 -22.26
CA ASP A 45 -29.59 -10.84 -21.51
C ASP A 45 -29.30 -10.97 -20.00
N GLY A 46 -28.19 -10.39 -19.52
CA GLY A 46 -27.83 -10.39 -18.10
C GLY A 46 -28.84 -9.67 -17.20
N THR A 47 -29.13 -10.23 -16.02
CA THR A 47 -30.02 -9.62 -15.02
C THR A 47 -29.57 -8.20 -14.65
N ALA A 48 -30.51 -7.25 -14.66
CA ALA A 48 -30.24 -5.88 -14.28
C ALA A 48 -29.92 -5.79 -12.78
N ALA A 49 -28.75 -5.25 -12.44
CA ALA A 49 -28.30 -5.02 -11.07
C ALA A 49 -27.83 -3.57 -10.90
N PRO A 50 -27.97 -2.94 -9.72
CA PRO A 50 -27.52 -1.56 -9.47
C PRO A 50 -25.99 -1.40 -9.51
N LEU A 51 -25.24 -2.49 -9.36
CA LEU A 51 -23.77 -2.52 -9.29
C LEU A 51 -23.21 -3.59 -10.22
N THR A 52 -22.02 -3.34 -10.79
CA THR A 52 -21.21 -4.36 -11.48
C THR A 52 -19.78 -4.33 -10.98
N VAL A 53 -19.25 -5.48 -10.59
CA VAL A 53 -17.87 -5.69 -10.11
C VAL A 53 -17.06 -6.38 -11.20
N ILE A 54 -15.89 -5.86 -11.52
CA ILE A 54 -14.92 -6.48 -12.44
C ILE A 54 -13.79 -7.06 -11.60
N ASP A 55 -13.65 -8.39 -11.62
CA ASP A 55 -12.68 -9.16 -10.81
C ASP A 55 -11.23 -8.86 -11.24
N GLN A 56 -10.34 -8.69 -10.26
CA GLN A 56 -8.89 -8.47 -10.43
C GLN A 56 -8.22 -9.42 -11.44
N LYS A 57 -8.68 -10.69 -11.52
CA LYS A 57 -8.07 -11.75 -12.34
C LYS A 57 -8.08 -11.40 -13.83
N LEU A 58 -9.10 -10.66 -14.27
CA LEU A 58 -9.21 -10.20 -15.66
C LEU A 58 -8.03 -9.31 -16.08
N ARG A 59 -7.41 -8.57 -15.14
CA ARG A 59 -6.23 -7.74 -15.41
C ARG A 59 -5.01 -8.57 -15.85
N THR A 60 -4.86 -9.79 -15.33
CA THR A 60 -3.68 -10.65 -15.54
C THR A 60 -3.94 -11.86 -16.43
N LEU A 61 -5.21 -12.16 -16.75
CA LEU A 61 -5.66 -13.39 -17.44
C LEU A 61 -4.88 -13.75 -18.71
N HIS A 62 -4.60 -12.77 -19.58
CA HIS A 62 -3.85 -12.96 -20.83
C HIS A 62 -2.52 -12.18 -20.87
N GLY A 63 -2.11 -11.59 -19.74
CA GLY A 63 -0.99 -10.66 -19.67
C GLY A 63 -1.22 -9.34 -20.43
N GLY A 64 -0.24 -8.44 -20.35
CA GLY A 64 -0.27 -7.14 -21.04
C GLY A 64 -1.33 -6.16 -20.52
N THR A 65 -1.86 -5.33 -21.42
CA THR A 65 -2.76 -4.21 -21.06
C THR A 65 -4.19 -4.49 -21.50
N VAL A 66 -5.12 -4.48 -20.55
CA VAL A 66 -6.56 -4.64 -20.80
C VAL A 66 -7.20 -3.28 -21.07
N LYS A 67 -8.04 -3.19 -22.10
CA LYS A 67 -8.89 -2.02 -22.36
C LYS A 67 -10.35 -2.37 -22.08
N ILE A 68 -11.07 -1.47 -21.43
CA ILE A 68 -12.48 -1.62 -21.07
C ILE A 68 -13.26 -0.50 -21.76
N ASN A 69 -14.24 -0.86 -22.58
CA ASN A 69 -15.22 0.06 -23.15
C ASN A 69 -16.57 -0.21 -22.48
N VAL A 70 -17.13 0.82 -21.84
CA VAL A 70 -18.43 0.77 -21.17
C VAL A 70 -19.38 1.73 -21.84
N LYS A 71 -20.58 1.25 -22.20
CA LYS A 71 -21.67 2.06 -22.74
C LYS A 71 -22.89 1.96 -21.83
N GLY A 72 -23.47 3.10 -21.48
CA GLY A 72 -24.58 3.19 -20.54
C GLY A 72 -25.37 4.48 -20.69
N GLU A 73 -26.67 4.41 -20.42
CA GLU A 73 -27.53 5.59 -20.44
C GLU A 73 -27.27 6.48 -19.22
N GLY A 74 -27.09 7.78 -19.46
CA GLY A 74 -26.82 8.76 -18.41
C GLY A 74 -25.38 8.73 -17.88
N SER A 75 -25.21 9.21 -16.65
CA SER A 75 -23.91 9.31 -15.96
C SER A 75 -23.59 8.07 -15.13
N PHE A 76 -22.36 7.60 -15.21
CA PHE A 76 -21.85 6.48 -14.42
C PHE A 76 -20.40 6.72 -13.96
N MET A 77 -20.02 6.01 -12.90
CA MET A 77 -18.67 5.99 -12.32
C MET A 77 -18.05 4.61 -12.45
N LEU A 78 -16.77 4.56 -12.83
CA LEU A 78 -15.88 3.42 -12.68
C LEU A 78 -14.88 3.74 -11.56
N ALA A 79 -14.92 3.00 -10.46
CA ALA A 79 -14.06 3.19 -9.30
C ALA A 79 -13.10 2.01 -9.11
N ALA A 80 -11.82 2.28 -8.88
CA ALA A 80 -10.85 1.24 -8.51
C ALA A 80 -10.71 1.17 -6.98
N GLY A 81 -10.87 -0.02 -6.43
CA GLY A 81 -10.67 -0.33 -5.02
C GLY A 81 -9.90 -1.63 -4.84
N ARG A 82 -9.43 -1.90 -3.63
CA ARG A 82 -8.91 -3.24 -3.33
C ARG A 82 -10.08 -4.25 -3.31
N PRO A 83 -9.85 -5.54 -3.61
CA PRO A 83 -10.93 -6.53 -3.69
C PRO A 83 -11.74 -6.63 -2.38
N ASP A 84 -11.04 -6.64 -1.24
CA ASP A 84 -11.58 -6.62 0.11
C ASP A 84 -12.36 -5.34 0.45
N ASP A 85 -12.00 -4.21 -0.17
CA ASP A 85 -12.73 -2.94 -0.01
C ASP A 85 -13.98 -2.86 -0.89
N VAL A 86 -13.90 -3.37 -2.13
CA VAL A 86 -15.02 -3.43 -3.06
C VAL A 86 -16.09 -4.39 -2.55
N ASP A 87 -15.72 -5.61 -2.16
CA ASP A 87 -16.63 -6.62 -1.59
C ASP A 87 -17.35 -6.09 -0.35
N ALA A 88 -16.62 -5.51 0.60
CA ALA A 88 -17.21 -4.96 1.82
C ALA A 88 -18.11 -3.73 1.56
N TRP A 89 -17.84 -2.93 0.52
CA TRP A 89 -18.70 -1.80 0.14
C TRP A 89 -19.99 -2.29 -0.55
N VAL A 90 -19.87 -3.26 -1.46
CA VAL A 90 -21.01 -3.91 -2.15
C VAL A 90 -21.90 -4.62 -1.13
N GLY A 91 -21.32 -5.40 -0.21
CA GLY A 91 -22.00 -6.03 0.90
C GLY A 91 -23.17 -6.91 0.45
N LYS A 92 -24.39 -6.53 0.85
CA LYS A 92 -25.63 -7.27 0.55
C LYS A 92 -26.42 -6.74 -0.65
N THR A 93 -25.89 -5.78 -1.40
CA THR A 93 -26.58 -5.22 -2.57
C THR A 93 -26.48 -6.18 -3.76
N ALA A 94 -27.57 -6.30 -4.52
CA ALA A 94 -27.59 -7.08 -5.74
C ALA A 94 -26.54 -6.57 -6.75
N HIS A 95 -25.74 -7.45 -7.31
CA HIS A 95 -24.62 -7.05 -8.18
C HIS A 95 -24.29 -8.11 -9.22
N ASN A 96 -23.73 -7.67 -10.35
CA ASN A 96 -23.16 -8.54 -11.36
C ASN A 96 -21.65 -8.60 -11.20
N THR A 97 -21.06 -9.79 -11.16
CA THR A 97 -19.60 -9.97 -11.10
C THR A 97 -19.08 -10.51 -12.42
N VAL A 98 -18.17 -9.77 -13.05
CA VAL A 98 -17.43 -10.17 -14.24
C VAL A 98 -16.15 -10.89 -13.78
N SER A 99 -16.11 -12.22 -13.92
CA SER A 99 -15.05 -13.05 -13.33
C SER A 99 -14.08 -13.66 -14.34
N GLY A 100 -14.46 -13.72 -15.62
CA GLY A 100 -13.70 -14.39 -16.66
C GLY A 100 -14.20 -14.12 -18.08
N VAL A 101 -13.63 -14.84 -19.04
CA VAL A 101 -14.03 -14.85 -20.46
C VAL A 101 -14.48 -16.27 -20.84
N SER A 102 -15.41 -16.42 -21.77
CA SER A 102 -15.81 -17.73 -22.32
C SER A 102 -14.67 -18.40 -23.11
N GLU A 103 -14.72 -19.74 -23.24
CA GLU A 103 -13.71 -20.52 -23.98
C GLU A 103 -13.55 -20.11 -25.45
N ASP A 104 -14.57 -19.49 -26.05
CA ASP A 104 -14.54 -18.98 -27.42
C ASP A 104 -14.00 -17.54 -27.55
N ASN A 105 -13.57 -16.93 -26.44
CA ASN A 105 -13.03 -15.57 -26.32
C ASN A 105 -13.96 -14.43 -26.79
N LYS A 106 -15.29 -14.65 -26.86
CA LYS A 106 -16.25 -13.62 -27.33
C LYS A 106 -17.17 -13.05 -26.27
N SER A 107 -17.42 -13.78 -25.18
CA SER A 107 -18.34 -13.33 -24.13
C SER A 107 -17.65 -13.23 -22.77
N LEU A 108 -18.11 -12.29 -21.94
CA LEU A 108 -17.68 -12.17 -20.55
C LEU A 108 -18.53 -13.07 -19.66
N GLN A 109 -17.89 -13.76 -18.72
CA GLN A 109 -18.59 -14.54 -17.71
C GLN A 109 -19.15 -13.59 -16.64
N LEU A 110 -20.48 -13.41 -16.65
CA LEU A 110 -21.22 -12.69 -15.62
C LEU A 110 -21.87 -13.67 -14.64
N ALA A 111 -21.67 -13.46 -13.35
CA ALA A 111 -22.44 -14.08 -12.28
C ALA A 111 -23.34 -13.01 -11.62
N HIS A 112 -24.64 -13.28 -11.51
CA HIS A 112 -25.56 -12.42 -10.76
C HIS A 112 -25.62 -12.86 -9.29
N ALA A 113 -25.48 -11.90 -8.38
CA ALA A 113 -25.71 -12.08 -6.95
C ALA A 113 -26.99 -11.35 -6.55
N GLU A 114 -27.97 -12.10 -6.05
CA GLU A 114 -29.22 -11.59 -5.47
C GLU A 114 -28.96 -10.79 -4.20
N GLY A 115 -29.75 -9.74 -3.94
CA GLY A 115 -29.55 -8.87 -2.78
C GLY A 115 -30.48 -7.66 -2.72
N GLU A 116 -30.10 -6.65 -1.94
CA GLU A 116 -30.80 -5.37 -1.87
C GLU A 116 -30.81 -4.70 -3.25
N ALA A 117 -31.99 -4.30 -3.74
CA ALA A 117 -32.17 -3.74 -5.09
C ALA A 117 -31.56 -2.34 -5.30
N ALA A 118 -31.05 -1.71 -4.23
CA ALA A 118 -30.37 -0.43 -4.27
C ALA A 118 -29.19 -0.39 -3.29
N ALA A 119 -28.16 0.37 -3.65
CA ALA A 119 -27.07 0.80 -2.76
C ALA A 119 -27.08 2.33 -2.61
N PRO A 120 -26.48 2.86 -1.53
CA PRO A 120 -26.02 4.25 -1.50
C PRO A 120 -25.08 4.53 -2.67
N SER A 121 -25.00 5.79 -3.11
CA SER A 121 -24.10 6.15 -4.20
C SER A 121 -22.63 5.87 -3.83
N PRO A 122 -21.84 5.22 -4.71
CA PRO A 122 -20.40 5.04 -4.51
C PRO A 122 -19.61 6.34 -4.71
N ALA A 123 -20.22 7.39 -5.27
CA ALA A 123 -19.53 8.64 -5.56
C ALA A 123 -19.03 9.32 -4.28
N GLY A 124 -17.77 9.75 -4.28
CA GLY A 124 -17.16 10.42 -3.13
C GLY A 124 -16.77 9.51 -1.97
N SER A 125 -16.82 8.19 -2.15
CA SER A 125 -16.28 7.21 -1.17
C SER A 125 -14.76 7.34 -1.02
N ASP A 126 -14.28 7.21 0.21
CA ASP A 126 -12.86 7.19 0.53
C ASP A 126 -12.18 5.85 0.26
N LEU A 127 -12.94 4.76 0.06
CA LEU A 127 -12.36 3.46 -0.32
C LEU A 127 -11.77 3.45 -1.73
N TRP A 128 -12.25 4.33 -2.61
CA TRP A 128 -11.78 4.39 -3.99
C TRP A 128 -10.44 5.10 -4.11
N VAL A 129 -9.50 4.42 -4.75
CA VAL A 129 -8.16 4.93 -5.02
C VAL A 129 -8.17 5.82 -6.26
N THR A 130 -8.84 5.39 -7.32
CA THR A 130 -9.15 6.19 -8.51
C THR A 130 -10.64 6.09 -8.85
N THR A 131 -11.19 7.14 -9.45
CA THR A 131 -12.60 7.21 -9.88
C THR A 131 -12.70 7.96 -11.19
N GLU A 132 -13.17 7.30 -12.23
CA GLU A 132 -13.48 7.89 -13.53
C GLU A 132 -14.99 8.09 -13.65
N ASN A 133 -15.42 9.29 -14.06
CA ASN A 133 -16.83 9.60 -14.29
C ASN A 133 -17.07 9.83 -15.77
N ALA A 134 -18.10 9.22 -16.33
CA ALA A 134 -18.45 9.33 -17.74
C ALA A 134 -19.96 9.44 -17.95
N SER A 135 -20.36 9.85 -19.15
CA SER A 135 -21.74 9.85 -19.60
C SER A 135 -21.84 9.29 -21.01
N GLY A 136 -22.71 8.29 -21.23
CA GLY A 136 -22.85 7.62 -22.51
C GLY A 136 -21.78 6.54 -22.77
N GLU A 137 -20.51 6.93 -22.87
CA GLU A 137 -19.40 6.02 -23.20
C GLU A 137 -18.13 6.34 -22.40
N LEU A 138 -17.45 5.30 -21.91
CA LEU A 138 -16.15 5.36 -21.24
C LEU A 138 -15.17 4.41 -21.94
N ASN A 139 -14.00 4.93 -22.32
CA ASN A 139 -12.87 4.13 -22.80
C ASN A 139 -11.76 4.18 -21.74
N TYR A 140 -11.66 3.13 -20.94
CA TYR A 140 -10.70 3.01 -19.85
C TYR A 140 -9.58 2.02 -20.19
N THR A 141 -8.33 2.38 -19.93
CA THR A 141 -7.20 1.44 -20.01
C THR A 141 -6.83 1.02 -18.60
N TRP A 142 -6.88 -0.28 -18.29
CA TRP A 142 -6.75 -0.75 -16.91
C TRP A 142 -5.29 -0.70 -16.44
N SER A 143 -4.91 0.44 -15.84
CA SER A 143 -3.70 0.59 -15.03
C SER A 143 -3.99 0.26 -13.57
N ALA A 144 -3.12 -0.53 -12.93
CA ALA A 144 -3.11 -0.71 -11.48
C ALA A 144 -2.63 0.60 -10.80
N PRO A 145 -3.35 1.18 -9.82
CA PRO A 145 -2.92 2.42 -9.16
C PRO A 145 -1.62 2.32 -8.35
N ALA A 146 -1.29 1.12 -7.87
CA ALA A 146 -0.03 0.76 -7.22
C ALA A 146 0.14 -0.77 -7.28
N ASP A 147 1.20 -1.31 -6.67
CA ASP A 147 1.40 -2.77 -6.59
C ASP A 147 0.26 -3.48 -5.83
N GLY A 148 -0.09 -4.67 -6.31
CA GLY A 148 -1.08 -5.57 -5.73
C GLY A 148 -2.36 -5.74 -6.56
N GLU A 149 -3.36 -6.30 -5.90
CA GLU A 149 -4.64 -6.66 -6.51
C GLU A 149 -5.64 -5.51 -6.42
N TRP A 150 -6.40 -5.32 -7.51
CA TRP A 150 -7.32 -4.21 -7.70
C TRP A 150 -8.54 -4.73 -8.46
N SER A 151 -9.73 -4.46 -7.93
CA SER A 151 -11.01 -4.73 -8.60
C SER A 151 -11.64 -3.39 -9.00
N LEU A 152 -12.51 -3.41 -10.01
CA LEU A 152 -13.25 -2.21 -10.43
C LEU A 152 -14.72 -2.35 -10.06
N LEU A 153 -15.31 -1.29 -9.52
CA LEU A 153 -16.75 -1.14 -9.31
C LEU A 153 -17.30 -0.18 -10.37
N LEU A 154 -18.28 -0.64 -11.14
CA LEU A 154 -19.04 0.14 -12.09
C LEU A 154 -20.47 0.35 -11.55
N ALA A 155 -20.90 1.61 -11.45
CA ALA A 155 -22.21 1.98 -10.94
C ALA A 155 -22.70 3.30 -11.54
N SER A 156 -24.01 3.51 -11.56
CA SER A 156 -24.63 4.80 -11.91
C SER A 156 -24.75 5.68 -10.66
N ASP A 157 -25.92 5.67 -10.01
CA ASP A 157 -26.18 6.32 -8.72
C ASP A 157 -26.36 5.32 -7.56
N GLY A 158 -26.33 4.01 -7.85
CA GLY A 158 -26.60 2.93 -6.90
C GLY A 158 -28.08 2.53 -6.81
N THR A 159 -29.00 3.27 -7.44
CA THR A 159 -30.44 2.97 -7.48
C THR A 159 -30.93 2.56 -8.87
N LYS A 160 -30.33 3.11 -9.92
CA LYS A 160 -30.54 2.67 -11.31
C LYS A 160 -29.63 1.48 -11.63
N PRO A 161 -29.99 0.63 -12.61
CA PRO A 161 -29.08 -0.39 -13.11
C PRO A 161 -27.70 0.17 -13.50
N ALA A 162 -26.66 -0.62 -13.28
CA ALA A 162 -25.34 -0.35 -13.82
C ALA A 162 -25.36 -0.54 -15.36
N PRO A 163 -24.47 0.15 -16.12
CA PRO A 163 -24.34 -0.05 -17.56
C PRO A 163 -24.09 -1.53 -17.93
N SER A 164 -24.99 -2.11 -18.73
CA SER A 164 -24.91 -3.53 -19.14
C SER A 164 -23.99 -3.76 -20.34
N SER A 165 -23.76 -2.75 -21.18
CA SER A 165 -22.91 -2.86 -22.37
C SER A 165 -21.44 -2.66 -22.01
N ILE A 166 -20.81 -3.71 -21.47
CA ILE A 166 -19.39 -3.75 -21.15
C ILE A 166 -18.68 -4.61 -22.20
N SER A 167 -17.57 -4.12 -22.75
CA SER A 167 -16.67 -4.91 -23.57
C SER A 167 -15.22 -4.74 -23.10
N MET A 168 -14.47 -5.82 -23.11
CA MET A 168 -13.08 -5.86 -22.65
C MET A 168 -12.20 -6.43 -23.75
N THR A 169 -11.16 -5.69 -24.11
CA THR A 169 -10.17 -6.09 -25.12
C THR A 169 -8.89 -6.53 -24.41
N PHE A 170 -8.48 -7.77 -24.70
CA PHE A 170 -7.31 -8.43 -24.12
C PHE A 170 -6.26 -8.68 -25.21
N PRO A 171 -4.96 -8.68 -24.87
CA PRO A 171 -3.93 -9.27 -25.73
C PRO A 171 -4.25 -10.75 -26.00
N ASN A 172 -4.00 -11.18 -27.23
CA ASN A 172 -4.19 -12.57 -27.64
C ASN A 172 -2.85 -13.31 -27.65
N ASP A 173 -2.86 -14.64 -27.51
CA ASP A 173 -1.66 -15.42 -27.75
C ASP A 173 -1.40 -15.52 -29.26
N THR A 174 -0.37 -14.80 -29.73
CA THR A 174 0.10 -14.88 -31.11
C THR A 174 1.14 -15.98 -31.32
N SER A 175 1.26 -16.96 -30.42
CA SER A 175 2.20 -18.07 -30.55
C SER A 175 1.80 -18.98 -31.72
N THR A 176 2.72 -19.14 -32.67
CA THR A 176 2.55 -20.01 -33.85
C THR A 176 3.59 -21.14 -33.78
N PRO A 177 3.48 -22.10 -32.84
CA PRO A 177 4.55 -23.08 -32.56
C PRO A 177 4.89 -23.96 -33.77
N TRP A 178 3.92 -24.21 -34.67
CA TRP A 178 4.11 -25.01 -35.88
C TRP A 178 4.70 -24.24 -37.07
N ALA A 179 4.70 -22.91 -37.06
CA ALA A 179 5.16 -22.12 -38.20
C ALA A 179 6.65 -22.33 -38.48
N VAL A 180 7.50 -22.35 -37.45
CA VAL A 180 8.94 -22.59 -37.59
C VAL A 180 9.24 -24.03 -38.04
N PRO A 181 8.67 -25.09 -37.43
CA PRO A 181 8.73 -26.45 -37.95
C PRO A 181 8.32 -26.58 -39.42
N PHE A 182 7.22 -25.95 -39.85
CA PHE A 182 6.77 -26.02 -41.25
C PHE A 182 7.69 -25.26 -42.21
N MET A 183 8.23 -24.11 -41.83
CA MET A 183 9.25 -23.41 -42.63
C MET A 183 10.53 -24.24 -42.78
N VAL A 184 11.03 -24.84 -41.70
CA VAL A 184 12.23 -25.69 -41.71
C VAL A 184 12.00 -26.96 -42.52
N LEU A 185 10.87 -27.65 -42.30
CA LEU A 185 10.50 -28.86 -43.04
C LEU A 185 10.32 -28.56 -44.53
N GLY A 186 9.63 -27.48 -44.89
CA GLY A 186 9.45 -27.06 -46.28
C GLY A 186 10.77 -26.73 -46.97
N GLY A 187 11.68 -26.04 -46.27
CA GLY A 187 13.04 -25.81 -46.73
C GLY A 187 13.84 -27.10 -46.95
N LEU A 188 13.76 -28.06 -46.02
CA LEU A 188 14.42 -29.37 -46.14
C LEU A 188 13.84 -30.21 -47.29
N LEU A 189 12.52 -30.19 -47.50
CA LEU A 189 11.86 -30.88 -48.62
C LEU A 189 12.25 -30.28 -49.98
N MET A 190 12.33 -28.94 -50.07
CA MET A 190 12.86 -28.23 -51.25
C MET A 190 14.31 -28.64 -51.54
N LEU A 191 15.18 -28.67 -50.53
CA LEU A 191 16.59 -29.08 -50.66
C LEU A 191 16.72 -30.56 -51.07
N ALA A 192 15.93 -31.46 -50.49
CA ALA A 192 15.91 -32.88 -50.83
C ALA A 192 15.41 -33.12 -52.28
N GLY A 193 14.38 -32.38 -52.70
CA GLY A 193 13.87 -32.39 -54.06
C GLY A 193 14.90 -31.89 -55.09
N LEU A 194 15.62 -30.79 -54.78
CA LEU A 194 16.74 -30.32 -55.60
C LEU A 194 17.90 -31.34 -55.65
N ALA A 195 18.28 -31.93 -54.51
CA ALA A 195 19.35 -32.92 -54.45
C ALA A 195 19.04 -34.14 -55.33
N LEU A 196 17.79 -34.63 -55.33
CA LEU A 196 17.33 -35.72 -56.20
C LEU A 196 17.33 -35.37 -57.70
N LEU A 197 17.23 -34.08 -58.05
CA LEU A 197 17.36 -33.59 -59.42
C LEU A 197 18.83 -33.50 -59.89
N VAL A 198 19.76 -33.23 -58.97
CA VAL A 198 21.19 -33.00 -59.28
C VAL A 198 22.05 -34.27 -59.16
N LEU A 199 21.70 -35.20 -58.27
CA LEU A 199 22.48 -36.42 -58.00
C LEU A 199 22.32 -37.48 -59.11
N LYS A 200 23.33 -37.60 -59.98
CA LYS A 200 23.49 -38.77 -60.86
C LYS A 200 23.81 -40.03 -60.03
N PRO A 201 23.25 -41.21 -60.37
CA PRO A 201 23.56 -42.44 -59.65
C PRO A 201 25.01 -42.86 -59.90
N LYS A 202 25.76 -43.12 -58.83
CA LYS A 202 27.04 -43.85 -58.92
C LYS A 202 26.70 -45.33 -59.10
N SER A 203 26.92 -45.85 -60.30
CA SER A 203 26.70 -47.27 -60.61
C SER A 203 27.71 -48.14 -59.85
N GLY A 204 27.22 -49.04 -58.99
CA GLY A 204 28.04 -50.11 -58.43
C GLY A 204 28.33 -51.19 -59.47
N GLN A 205 29.50 -51.83 -59.37
CA GLN A 205 29.94 -52.90 -60.25
C GLN A 205 30.25 -54.16 -59.40
N PRO A 206 29.81 -55.38 -59.78
CA PRO A 206 29.92 -56.58 -58.94
C PRO A 206 31.02 -57.58 -59.39
N GLY A 207 31.40 -58.47 -58.47
CA GLY A 207 32.32 -59.62 -58.63
C GLY A 207 33.10 -59.83 -57.32
N VAL A 208 32.94 -60.86 -56.49
CA VAL A 208 32.82 -62.34 -56.63
C VAL A 208 34.15 -63.05 -56.90
N GLY A 209 34.59 -63.86 -55.92
CA GLY A 209 35.44 -65.05 -56.12
C GLY A 209 36.83 -65.00 -55.49
N GLY A 210 37.14 -65.95 -54.60
CA GLY A 210 38.50 -66.27 -54.13
C GLY A 210 38.62 -66.74 -52.68
N ASP A 211 38.59 -68.06 -52.47
CA ASP A 211 39.22 -68.72 -51.30
C ASP A 211 40.75 -68.44 -51.30
N ASP A 212 41.53 -68.52 -50.22
CA ASP A 212 41.78 -69.75 -49.45
C ASP A 212 42.56 -69.48 -48.12
N THR A 213 42.54 -70.50 -47.26
CA THR A 213 43.36 -70.85 -46.07
C THR A 213 44.60 -70.03 -45.63
N GLY A 214 44.83 -70.01 -44.30
CA GLY A 214 46.20 -70.00 -43.74
C GLY A 214 46.43 -69.32 -42.37
N GLU A 215 46.85 -70.13 -41.38
CA GLU A 215 47.62 -69.80 -40.16
C GLU A 215 48.50 -68.51 -40.16
N SER A 216 48.90 -67.86 -39.06
CA SER A 216 48.65 -67.94 -37.61
C SER A 216 49.60 -66.93 -36.91
N ILE A 217 49.17 -66.30 -35.81
CA ILE A 217 49.89 -66.16 -34.51
C ILE A 217 51.29 -65.45 -34.46
N THR A 218 51.51 -64.68 -33.36
CA THR A 218 52.80 -64.12 -32.84
C THR A 218 53.54 -63.06 -33.69
N ASP A 219 54.33 -62.13 -33.15
CA ASP A 219 54.40 -61.51 -31.80
C ASP A 219 55.22 -60.19 -31.86
N GLU A 220 55.11 -59.39 -30.81
CA GLU A 220 56.12 -58.53 -30.17
C GLU A 220 56.98 -57.45 -30.87
N SER A 221 57.36 -56.53 -29.99
CA SER A 221 58.57 -55.69 -30.00
C SER A 221 58.54 -54.33 -30.73
N MET A 222 58.13 -53.31 -29.96
CA MET A 222 59.06 -52.42 -29.26
C MET A 222 60.39 -52.08 -29.97
N LYS A 223 60.63 -50.78 -30.18
CA LYS A 223 61.91 -50.18 -29.80
C LYS A 223 61.74 -48.83 -29.11
N ASP A 224 62.13 -48.87 -27.85
CA ASP A 224 62.10 -47.84 -26.82
C ASP A 224 63.32 -46.87 -26.94
N LYS A 225 63.42 -45.92 -26.00
CA LYS A 225 64.62 -45.18 -25.54
C LYS A 225 64.89 -43.77 -26.14
N LEU A 226 65.21 -42.72 -25.34
CA LEU A 226 65.13 -42.49 -23.88
C LEU A 226 65.57 -41.03 -23.53
N ILE A 227 65.32 -40.58 -22.28
CA ILE A 227 66.08 -39.57 -21.48
C ILE A 227 65.69 -38.05 -21.53
N ARG A 228 64.85 -37.69 -20.53
CA ARG A 228 65.00 -36.63 -19.48
C ARG A 228 65.08 -35.11 -19.79
N ARG A 229 64.17 -34.39 -19.07
CA ARG A 229 64.38 -33.16 -18.23
C ARG A 229 64.73 -31.83 -18.96
N ALA A 230 64.22 -30.65 -18.57
CA ALA A 230 63.36 -30.26 -17.43
C ALA A 230 62.64 -28.89 -17.65
N ARG A 231 61.71 -28.59 -16.73
CA ARG A 231 61.38 -27.25 -16.17
C ARG A 231 60.75 -26.15 -17.07
N ALA A 232 59.41 -26.16 -17.03
CA ALA A 232 58.53 -25.09 -16.52
C ALA A 232 58.37 -23.69 -17.18
N VAL A 233 57.15 -23.17 -17.00
CA VAL A 233 56.65 -21.77 -17.11
C VAL A 233 56.20 -21.27 -18.51
N ARG A 234 54.95 -20.77 -18.51
CA ARG A 234 54.23 -19.96 -19.52
C ARG A 234 53.89 -18.61 -18.84
N PRO A 235 53.36 -17.57 -19.53
CA PRO A 235 53.29 -17.31 -20.98
C PRO A 235 53.81 -15.89 -21.35
N ALA A 236 53.75 -15.49 -22.64
CA ALA A 236 53.88 -14.09 -23.08
C ALA A 236 53.16 -13.81 -24.42
N ASP A 237 52.88 -12.53 -24.68
CA ASP A 237 51.94 -11.96 -25.66
C ASP A 237 52.42 -11.79 -27.13
N LYS A 238 51.45 -11.29 -27.93
CA LYS A 238 51.53 -10.50 -29.19
C LYS A 238 51.15 -11.25 -30.47
N PRO A 239 50.45 -10.59 -31.41
CA PRO A 239 51.14 -9.74 -32.38
C PRO A 239 50.48 -8.38 -32.71
N ALA A 240 51.32 -7.47 -33.19
CA ALA A 240 51.07 -6.39 -34.16
C ALA A 240 52.19 -6.53 -35.24
N PRO A 241 52.17 -5.92 -36.45
CA PRO A 241 51.70 -4.58 -36.83
C PRO A 241 50.52 -4.66 -37.85
N ALA A 242 50.19 -3.74 -38.77
CA ALA A 242 50.87 -2.56 -39.33
C ALA A 242 49.89 -1.53 -39.96
N ALA A 243 50.48 -0.49 -40.58
CA ALA A 243 49.85 0.51 -41.47
C ALA A 243 50.73 0.64 -42.76
N PRO A 244 50.48 1.50 -43.79
CA PRO A 244 50.30 2.96 -43.64
C PRO A 244 49.39 3.68 -44.68
N VAL A 245 49.46 5.03 -44.65
CA VAL A 245 49.13 6.06 -45.67
C VAL A 245 47.88 6.94 -45.40
N GLN A 246 48.09 8.25 -45.59
CA GLN A 246 47.27 9.46 -45.30
C GLN A 246 47.40 10.40 -46.54
N PRO A 247 46.88 11.67 -46.57
CA PRO A 247 45.59 12.30 -46.19
C PRO A 247 45.06 13.10 -47.44
N PRO A 248 44.47 14.35 -47.43
CA PRO A 248 43.88 15.25 -46.40
C PRO A 248 42.55 15.98 -46.76
N VAL A 249 42.20 17.02 -45.97
CA VAL A 249 41.27 18.18 -46.22
C VAL A 249 39.83 18.00 -45.65
N GLU A 250 39.16 18.90 -44.89
CA GLU A 250 39.35 20.34 -44.56
C GLU A 250 38.96 20.75 -43.09
N LYS A 251 38.47 22.00 -42.86
CA LYS A 251 38.62 22.86 -41.65
C LYS A 251 37.33 23.69 -41.39
N ARG A 252 37.07 24.42 -40.27
CA ARG A 252 37.84 24.61 -39.01
C ARG A 252 37.02 24.62 -37.67
N PRO A 253 36.27 25.65 -37.19
CA PRO A 253 36.24 25.88 -35.71
C PRO A 253 34.93 26.33 -35.01
N GLY A 254 34.93 26.29 -33.67
CA GLY A 254 33.93 26.90 -32.77
C GLY A 254 33.75 26.14 -31.44
N THR A 255 34.72 26.13 -30.49
CA THR A 255 34.82 27.04 -29.30
C THR A 255 33.52 27.15 -28.48
N SER A 256 33.46 26.99 -27.15
CA SER A 256 34.51 27.08 -26.10
C SER A 256 34.27 26.13 -24.92
N ALA A 257 35.35 25.78 -24.22
CA ALA A 257 35.30 25.27 -22.84
C ALA A 257 35.31 26.45 -21.83
N PHE A 258 35.07 26.15 -20.55
CA PHE A 258 35.77 26.84 -19.46
C PHE A 258 36.04 25.89 -18.28
N THR A 259 37.23 26.05 -17.69
CA THR A 259 37.81 25.22 -16.62
C THR A 259 38.40 26.17 -15.57
N ALA A 260 38.33 25.82 -14.27
CA ALA A 260 39.25 26.23 -13.18
C ALA A 260 38.52 26.03 -11.83
N THR A 261 38.82 25.04 -10.97
CA THR A 261 40.02 24.78 -10.13
C THR A 261 40.15 25.58 -8.82
N VAL A 262 39.92 24.85 -7.72
CA VAL A 262 40.86 24.61 -6.60
C VAL A 262 41.32 25.78 -5.72
N THR A 263 41.10 25.64 -4.41
CA THR A 263 42.18 25.83 -3.41
C THR A 263 41.99 24.94 -2.18
N ALA A 264 43.08 24.35 -1.68
CA ALA A 264 43.12 23.58 -0.44
C ALA A 264 44.24 24.12 0.47
N LYS A 265 44.13 23.92 1.79
CA LYS A 265 45.28 24.01 2.73
C LYS A 265 45.24 22.88 3.76
N ARG A 266 46.44 22.47 4.20
CA ARG A 266 46.74 21.33 5.08
C ARG A 266 47.39 21.82 6.39
N ALA A 267 47.21 21.08 7.49
CA ALA A 267 48.19 20.69 8.53
C ALA A 267 47.43 20.11 9.75
N GLY A 268 47.93 19.13 10.53
CA GLY A 268 49.09 18.26 10.36
C GLY A 268 49.43 17.45 11.63
N VAL A 269 49.86 16.18 11.42
CA VAL A 269 50.78 15.37 12.27
C VAL A 269 50.38 14.96 13.72
N ALA A 270 50.28 13.65 13.95
CA ALA A 270 51.09 12.90 14.94
C ALA A 270 50.93 11.36 14.76
N MET A 271 52.02 10.59 14.92
CA MET A 271 52.03 9.12 14.91
C MET A 271 52.50 8.56 16.27
N VAL A 272 51.96 7.42 16.71
CA VAL A 272 52.67 6.40 17.51
C VAL A 272 52.18 5.01 17.07
N ALA A 273 53.06 4.01 17.06
CA ALA A 273 52.80 2.65 16.58
C ALA A 273 52.99 1.59 17.70
N LEU A 274 52.42 0.40 17.53
CA LEU A 274 53.07 -0.86 17.97
C LEU A 274 52.58 -2.08 17.18
N ALA A 275 53.46 -3.07 17.02
CA ALA A 275 53.30 -4.30 16.25
C ALA A 275 52.85 -5.47 17.18
N ALA A 276 51.91 -6.35 16.78
CA ALA A 276 52.10 -7.62 16.05
C ALA A 276 52.26 -8.88 16.94
N THR A 277 51.58 -9.98 16.55
CA THR A 277 52.00 -11.39 16.80
C THR A 277 51.15 -12.35 15.95
N ILE A 278 51.75 -13.45 15.47
CA ILE A 278 51.14 -14.51 14.65
C ILE A 278 51.54 -15.86 15.26
N VAL A 279 50.60 -16.80 15.43
CA VAL A 279 50.90 -18.25 15.52
C VAL A 279 49.80 -19.08 14.84
N ALA A 280 50.21 -20.20 14.23
CA ALA A 280 49.46 -21.27 13.56
C ALA A 280 48.24 -21.84 14.33
N GLY A 281 47.32 -22.63 13.74
CA GLY A 281 47.27 -23.21 12.39
C GLY A 281 47.39 -24.74 12.38
N THR A 282 46.32 -25.44 12.01
CA THR A 282 46.31 -26.84 11.53
C THR A 282 45.11 -27.02 10.59
N GLY A 283 45.22 -27.94 9.62
CA GLY A 283 44.12 -28.28 8.71
C GLY A 283 44.07 -29.78 8.44
N VAL A 284 42.90 -30.27 8.04
CA VAL A 284 42.68 -31.62 7.53
C VAL A 284 41.69 -31.54 6.36
N ALA A 285 42.10 -32.02 5.19
CA ALA A 285 41.22 -32.32 4.06
C ALA A 285 40.85 -33.82 4.12
N ALA A 286 39.86 -34.39 3.43
CA ALA A 286 38.95 -33.94 2.38
C ALA A 286 37.74 -34.91 2.35
N GLN A 287 36.67 -34.60 1.61
CA GLN A 287 36.10 -35.45 0.55
C GLN A 287 34.76 -34.89 0.05
N ALA A 288 34.49 -35.06 -1.24
CA ALA A 288 33.22 -34.73 -1.87
C ALA A 288 32.34 -35.98 -1.96
N ALA A 289 31.03 -35.83 -1.73
CA ALA A 289 30.02 -36.83 -2.04
C ALA A 289 28.75 -36.15 -2.56
N THR A 290 28.21 -36.66 -3.67
CA THR A 290 27.02 -36.15 -4.36
C THR A 290 25.79 -36.97 -4.01
N THR A 291 24.71 -36.35 -3.52
CA THR A 291 23.36 -36.95 -3.39
C THR A 291 22.29 -35.84 -3.29
N PRO A 292 20.98 -36.10 -3.47
CA PRO A 292 20.25 -35.53 -4.60
C PRO A 292 19.18 -34.48 -4.23
N ALA A 293 18.67 -33.78 -5.24
CA ALA A 293 17.52 -32.88 -5.08
C ALA A 293 16.22 -33.67 -4.82
N PRO A 294 15.36 -33.23 -3.88
CA PRO A 294 14.04 -33.83 -3.67
C PRO A 294 13.02 -33.32 -4.71
N SER A 295 12.17 -34.23 -5.20
CA SER A 295 10.99 -33.89 -6.02
C SER A 295 9.96 -33.09 -5.22
N PRO A 296 9.13 -32.25 -5.87
CA PRO A 296 8.03 -31.58 -5.20
C PRO A 296 6.95 -32.59 -4.81
N SER A 297 6.63 -32.65 -3.52
CA SER A 297 5.43 -33.33 -3.04
C SER A 297 4.23 -32.39 -3.17
N SER A 298 3.08 -32.93 -3.55
CA SER A 298 1.83 -32.20 -3.76
C SER A 298 1.40 -31.41 -2.51
N SER A 299 1.24 -30.10 -2.66
CA SER A 299 0.65 -29.24 -1.62
C SER A 299 -0.87 -29.33 -1.66
N GLU A 300 -1.46 -29.85 -0.58
CA GLU A 300 -2.89 -29.68 -0.32
C GLU A 300 -3.23 -28.19 -0.09
N THR A 301 -4.47 -27.83 -0.40
CA THR A 301 -4.98 -26.45 -0.28
C THR A 301 -5.07 -26.02 1.19
N ALA A 302 -4.01 -25.38 1.70
CA ALA A 302 -4.09 -24.61 2.94
C ALA A 302 -4.88 -23.31 2.69
N GLY A 303 -5.73 -22.93 3.67
CA GLY A 303 -6.62 -21.77 3.54
C GLY A 303 -5.88 -20.45 3.31
N ALA A 304 -6.46 -19.61 2.46
CA ALA A 304 -5.99 -18.25 2.25
C ALA A 304 -6.34 -17.37 3.46
N ASP A 305 -5.44 -17.30 4.45
CA ASP A 305 -5.56 -16.35 5.55
C ASP A 305 -4.18 -15.79 5.95
N THR A 306 -3.59 -15.04 5.02
CA THR A 306 -2.46 -14.12 5.29
C THR A 306 -2.57 -12.94 4.32
N ALA A 307 -3.49 -12.01 4.62
CA ALA A 307 -3.45 -10.70 3.98
C ALA A 307 -2.10 -10.04 4.31
N PRO A 308 -1.41 -9.42 3.35
CA PRO A 308 -0.12 -8.78 3.63
C PRO A 308 -0.29 -7.61 4.60
N ASP A 309 0.74 -7.32 5.40
CA ASP A 309 0.86 -6.18 6.33
C ASP A 309 0.81 -4.78 5.67
N SER A 310 0.33 -4.70 4.43
CA SER A 310 0.24 -3.49 3.63
C SER A 310 -0.82 -2.51 4.17
N PRO A 311 -0.60 -1.19 4.04
CA PRO A 311 -1.55 -0.18 4.49
C PRO A 311 -2.92 -0.29 3.81
N VAL A 312 -3.98 0.01 4.58
CA VAL A 312 -5.35 0.11 4.02
C VAL A 312 -5.57 1.30 3.09
N LEU A 313 -4.76 2.37 3.19
CA LEU A 313 -4.80 3.53 2.29
C LEU A 313 -3.45 3.73 1.59
N LEU A 314 -3.48 4.15 0.32
CA LEU A 314 -2.30 4.70 -0.35
C LEU A 314 -2.02 6.15 0.07
N ASP A 315 -0.78 6.65 -0.09
CA ASP A 315 -0.42 8.02 0.30
C ASP A 315 -1.25 9.09 -0.44
N ALA A 316 -1.50 8.90 -1.74
CA ALA A 316 -2.36 9.80 -2.53
C ALA A 316 -3.83 9.82 -2.02
N GLN A 317 -4.37 8.65 -1.68
CA GLN A 317 -5.72 8.48 -1.12
C GLN A 317 -5.82 9.14 0.26
N PHE A 318 -4.82 8.92 1.13
CA PHE A 318 -4.73 9.56 2.44
C PHE A 318 -4.67 11.09 2.33
N ARG A 319 -3.86 11.63 1.41
CA ARG A 319 -3.77 13.09 1.18
C ARG A 319 -5.10 13.68 0.72
N ARG A 320 -5.77 13.04 -0.24
CA ARG A 320 -7.12 13.43 -0.71
C ARG A 320 -8.11 13.50 0.46
N ILE A 321 -8.12 12.47 1.31
CA ILE A 321 -9.01 12.40 2.49
C ILE A 321 -8.68 13.54 3.46
N LEU A 322 -7.41 13.75 3.78
CA LEU A 322 -6.97 14.81 4.71
C LEU A 322 -7.30 16.21 4.19
N GLU A 323 -7.16 16.46 2.89
CA GLU A 323 -7.52 17.72 2.25
C GLU A 323 -9.04 17.96 2.28
N GLN A 324 -9.84 16.94 1.97
CA GLN A 324 -11.31 17.00 2.07
C GLN A 324 -11.79 17.25 3.50
N VAL A 325 -11.14 16.64 4.50
CA VAL A 325 -11.38 16.89 5.93
C VAL A 325 -10.99 18.32 6.31
N SER A 326 -9.80 18.78 5.94
CA SER A 326 -9.33 20.16 6.21
C SER A 326 -10.30 21.19 5.63
N SER A 327 -10.65 21.05 4.35
CA SER A 327 -11.58 21.95 3.65
C SER A 327 -12.97 21.99 4.31
N THR A 328 -13.47 20.85 4.76
CA THR A 328 -14.77 20.78 5.46
C THR A 328 -14.71 21.46 6.84
N VAL A 329 -13.62 21.27 7.58
CA VAL A 329 -13.39 21.93 8.87
C VAL A 329 -13.26 23.44 8.69
N ASP A 330 -12.48 23.91 7.72
CA ASP A 330 -12.32 25.34 7.41
C ASP A 330 -13.66 25.98 7.02
N ALA A 331 -14.49 25.31 6.21
CA ALA A 331 -15.82 25.78 5.84
C ALA A 331 -16.81 25.82 7.02
N GLY A 332 -16.72 24.86 7.95
CA GLY A 332 -17.49 24.85 9.19
C GLY A 332 -17.05 25.93 10.18
N ASP A 333 -15.72 26.11 10.35
CA ASP A 333 -15.12 27.10 11.25
C ASP A 333 -15.41 28.53 10.81
N ALA A 334 -15.28 28.81 9.50
CA ALA A 334 -15.61 30.11 8.92
C ALA A 334 -17.10 30.44 9.05
N ALA A 335 -17.98 29.44 8.90
CA ALA A 335 -19.42 29.61 9.05
C ALA A 335 -19.92 29.57 10.51
N LYS A 336 -19.09 29.10 11.46
CA LYS A 336 -19.50 28.68 12.82
C LYS A 336 -20.69 27.71 12.81
N ASP A 337 -20.72 26.80 11.85
CA ASP A 337 -21.86 25.91 11.59
C ASP A 337 -21.48 24.43 11.71
N ALA A 338 -21.96 23.79 12.79
CA ALA A 338 -21.70 22.38 13.07
C ALA A 338 -22.40 21.42 12.09
N ALA A 339 -23.44 21.84 11.38
CA ALA A 339 -24.10 20.99 10.38
C ALA A 339 -23.15 20.71 9.19
N LYS A 340 -22.34 21.69 8.80
CA LYS A 340 -21.35 21.57 7.71
C LYS A 340 -20.22 20.60 8.04
N LEU A 341 -19.92 20.38 9.32
CA LEU A 341 -18.86 19.47 9.76
C LEU A 341 -19.20 17.98 9.62
N LYS A 342 -20.49 17.61 9.73
CA LYS A 342 -20.95 16.21 9.96
C LYS A 342 -20.55 15.20 8.87
N SER A 343 -20.23 15.66 7.68
CA SER A 343 -19.75 14.84 6.56
C SER A 343 -18.32 14.32 6.76
N ARG A 344 -17.48 15.06 7.50
CA ARG A 344 -16.03 14.79 7.68
C ARG A 344 -15.53 14.88 9.11
N VAL A 345 -16.38 15.21 10.09
CA VAL A 345 -16.05 15.30 11.52
C VAL A 345 -17.12 14.56 12.33
N ASP A 346 -16.71 13.87 13.39
CA ASP A 346 -17.58 13.11 14.27
C ASP A 346 -17.08 13.14 15.74
N ARG A 347 -17.81 12.49 16.64
CA ARG A 347 -17.41 12.21 18.04
C ARG A 347 -16.88 13.46 18.77
N THR A 348 -15.79 13.33 19.52
CA THR A 348 -15.20 14.38 20.37
C THR A 348 -14.91 15.68 19.61
N GLU A 349 -14.36 15.62 18.39
CA GLU A 349 -14.04 16.84 17.64
C GLU A 349 -15.31 17.58 17.17
N LEU A 350 -16.35 16.84 16.77
CA LEU A 350 -17.65 17.44 16.41
C LEU A 350 -18.34 18.05 17.64
N GLU A 351 -18.30 17.36 18.78
CA GLU A 351 -18.84 17.84 20.06
C GLU A 351 -18.18 19.17 20.48
N VAL A 352 -16.85 19.20 20.56
CA VAL A 352 -16.07 20.38 20.96
C VAL A 352 -16.28 21.56 20.01
N ARG A 353 -16.28 21.33 18.68
CA ARG A 353 -16.51 22.41 17.71
C ARG A 353 -17.93 22.97 17.79
N THR A 354 -18.94 22.11 17.95
CA THR A 354 -20.34 22.54 18.10
C THR A 354 -20.50 23.52 19.26
N GLN A 355 -19.89 23.22 20.40
CA GLN A 355 -20.00 24.06 21.60
C GLN A 355 -19.09 25.29 21.50
N ASN A 356 -17.90 25.18 20.91
CA ASN A 356 -17.04 26.33 20.59
C ASN A 356 -17.78 27.36 19.69
N TYR A 357 -18.50 26.91 18.67
CA TYR A 357 -19.29 27.78 17.80
C TYR A 357 -20.44 28.45 18.56
N LYS A 358 -21.17 27.69 19.38
CA LYS A 358 -22.26 28.23 20.23
C LYS A 358 -21.71 29.31 21.16
N ILE A 359 -20.63 29.06 21.88
CA ILE A 359 -19.96 30.04 22.75
C ILE A 359 -19.54 31.27 21.94
N ARG A 360 -18.80 31.10 20.83
CA ARG A 360 -18.31 32.18 19.96
C ARG A 360 -19.39 32.93 19.17
N SER A 361 -20.65 32.54 19.28
CA SER A 361 -21.78 33.33 18.77
C SER A 361 -22.21 34.43 19.75
N GLN A 362 -21.93 34.27 21.05
CA GLN A 362 -22.28 35.21 22.12
C GLN A 362 -21.03 35.87 22.76
N VAL A 363 -19.94 35.12 22.89
CA VAL A 363 -18.66 35.55 23.48
C VAL A 363 -17.61 35.64 22.37
N GLY A 364 -17.56 36.79 21.68
CA GLY A 364 -16.68 36.99 20.52
C GLY A 364 -15.18 36.87 20.81
N ALA A 365 -14.77 37.08 22.07
CA ALA A 365 -13.38 36.96 22.54
C ALA A 365 -12.97 35.51 22.88
N TYR A 366 -13.90 34.55 22.89
CA TYR A 366 -13.56 33.15 23.18
C TYR A 366 -12.76 32.54 22.03
N GLU A 367 -11.68 31.84 22.38
CA GLU A 367 -10.71 31.34 21.41
C GLU A 367 -11.34 30.36 20.40
N ALA A 368 -10.93 30.48 19.14
CA ALA A 368 -11.30 29.50 18.12
C ALA A 368 -10.60 28.17 18.39
N ARG A 369 -11.28 27.05 18.11
CA ARG A 369 -10.61 25.74 18.10
C ARG A 369 -9.46 25.76 17.08
N MET A 370 -8.32 25.17 17.43
CA MET A 370 -7.15 25.14 16.53
C MET A 370 -7.55 24.52 15.17
N PRO A 371 -7.22 25.17 14.05
CA PRO A 371 -7.70 24.74 12.74
C PRO A 371 -6.96 23.48 12.27
N VAL A 372 -7.61 22.72 11.40
CA VAL A 372 -7.02 21.54 10.76
C VAL A 372 -6.26 21.97 9.50
N ARG A 373 -5.10 21.38 9.22
CA ARG A 373 -4.31 21.68 8.00
C ARG A 373 -3.85 20.40 7.32
N ALA A 374 -3.92 20.38 5.99
CA ALA A 374 -3.37 19.31 5.16
C ALA A 374 -1.97 19.64 4.57
N THR A 375 -1.51 20.89 4.65
CA THR A 375 -0.40 21.42 3.83
C THR A 375 1.00 20.90 4.20
N LYS A 376 1.37 20.92 5.50
CA LYS A 376 2.65 20.36 5.98
C LYS A 376 2.39 19.12 6.83
N LEU A 377 2.40 17.97 6.15
CA LEU A 377 2.23 16.64 6.71
C LEU A 377 3.58 16.10 7.20
N LEU A 378 3.80 16.08 8.52
CA LEU A 378 5.07 15.67 9.13
C LEU A 378 5.23 14.14 9.11
N THR A 379 4.18 13.41 9.45
CA THR A 379 4.12 11.95 9.29
C THR A 379 2.70 11.45 9.13
N THR A 380 2.58 10.22 8.65
CA THR A 380 1.35 9.49 8.37
C THR A 380 1.42 8.13 9.04
N VAL A 381 0.32 7.72 9.67
CA VAL A 381 0.13 6.42 10.28
C VAL A 381 -1.14 5.81 9.69
N VAL A 382 -0.97 4.72 8.95
CA VAL A 382 -2.06 4.01 8.28
C VAL A 382 -2.01 2.55 8.74
N THR A 383 -3.16 1.99 9.08
CA THR A 383 -3.22 0.65 9.68
C THR A 383 -3.17 -0.44 8.64
N SER A 384 -2.73 -1.64 9.03
CA SER A 384 -2.85 -2.87 8.21
C SER A 384 -4.20 -3.58 8.40
N LYS A 385 -4.89 -3.35 9.52
CA LYS A 385 -6.18 -3.97 9.88
C LYS A 385 -7.25 -3.75 8.79
N ARG A 386 -7.68 -4.85 8.14
CA ARG A 386 -8.70 -4.86 7.09
C ARG A 386 -10.14 -4.73 7.61
N ALA A 387 -10.43 -5.26 8.80
CA ALA A 387 -11.75 -5.15 9.40
C ALA A 387 -12.06 -3.73 9.92
N TRP A 388 -13.32 -3.30 9.77
CA TRP A 388 -13.82 -2.04 10.33
C TRP A 388 -14.11 -2.16 11.85
N PRO A 389 -14.05 -1.05 12.61
CA PRO A 389 -13.64 0.29 12.19
C PRO A 389 -12.13 0.34 11.89
N ARG A 390 -11.78 1.11 10.86
CA ARG A 390 -10.39 1.38 10.45
C ARG A 390 -10.00 2.77 10.93
N SER A 391 -8.80 2.90 11.47
CA SER A 391 -8.30 4.17 12.01
C SER A 391 -7.02 4.58 11.30
N VAL A 392 -6.84 5.87 11.04
CA VAL A 392 -5.59 6.42 10.52
C VAL A 392 -5.27 7.72 11.23
N MET A 393 -4.01 8.14 11.21
CA MET A 393 -3.58 9.35 11.89
C MET A 393 -2.60 10.16 11.05
N ALA A 394 -2.80 11.48 11.04
CA ALA A 394 -1.87 12.46 10.49
C ALA A 394 -1.19 13.23 11.63
N VAL A 395 0.08 13.59 11.46
CA VAL A 395 0.71 14.65 12.25
C VAL A 395 0.94 15.84 11.33
N THR A 396 0.28 16.95 11.63
CA THR A 396 0.21 18.13 10.75
C THR A 396 0.71 19.38 11.47
N GLN A 397 1.18 20.37 10.72
CA GLN A 397 1.58 21.67 11.22
C GLN A 397 1.33 22.71 10.12
N GLY A 398 1.27 24.00 10.45
CA GLY A 398 0.99 25.04 9.46
C GLY A 398 0.54 26.35 10.08
N GLU A 399 -0.06 27.19 9.24
CA GLU A 399 -0.63 28.47 9.67
C GLU A 399 -1.87 28.24 10.53
N GLY A 400 -1.88 28.80 11.74
CA GLY A 400 -2.92 28.60 12.74
C GLY A 400 -2.76 27.35 13.61
N ASN A 401 -2.07 26.30 13.14
CA ASN A 401 -1.65 25.14 13.95
C ASN A 401 -0.11 25.08 14.04
N VAL A 402 0.46 26.08 14.73
CA VAL A 402 1.91 26.28 14.84
C VAL A 402 2.62 25.19 15.66
N VAL A 403 1.92 24.55 16.60
CA VAL A 403 2.37 23.34 17.29
C VAL A 403 1.88 22.12 16.50
N PRO A 404 2.71 21.09 16.27
CA PRO A 404 2.28 19.88 15.57
C PRO A 404 1.05 19.24 16.21
N GLN A 405 0.06 18.93 15.38
CA GLN A 405 -1.25 18.43 15.77
C GLN A 405 -1.45 17.01 15.25
N LEU A 406 -1.79 16.10 16.17
CA LEU A 406 -2.27 14.76 15.84
C LEU A 406 -3.74 14.88 15.43
N LEU A 407 -4.08 14.28 14.29
CA LEU A 407 -5.43 14.18 13.76
C LEU A 407 -5.78 12.69 13.68
N THR A 408 -6.73 12.24 14.49
CA THR A 408 -7.23 10.85 14.41
C THR A 408 -8.44 10.81 13.50
N LEU A 409 -8.36 10.04 12.42
CA LEU A 409 -9.48 9.81 11.49
C LEU A 409 -9.95 8.36 11.61
N VAL A 410 -11.26 8.14 11.64
CA VAL A 410 -11.87 6.81 11.71
C VAL A 410 -12.87 6.63 10.59
N GLN A 411 -12.79 5.50 9.90
CA GLN A 411 -13.82 4.98 9.03
C GLN A 411 -14.60 3.91 9.78
N LYS A 412 -15.88 4.18 10.08
CA LYS A 412 -16.72 3.33 10.91
C LYS A 412 -17.22 2.07 10.19
N SER A 413 -17.53 2.18 8.90
CA SER A 413 -18.03 1.10 8.05
C SER A 413 -17.57 1.30 6.59
N PRO A 414 -17.66 0.29 5.72
CA PRO A 414 -17.20 0.40 4.32
C PRO A 414 -17.89 1.52 3.53
N ARG A 415 -19.19 1.74 3.79
CA ARG A 415 -20.03 2.76 3.11
C ARG A 415 -19.93 4.15 3.76
N GLU A 416 -19.18 4.31 4.85
CA GLU A 416 -18.89 5.60 5.45
C GLU A 416 -17.50 6.11 5.03
N ASN A 417 -17.35 7.42 4.96
CA ASN A 417 -16.06 8.08 4.75
C ASN A 417 -15.26 8.17 6.05
N TYR A 418 -13.95 8.37 5.93
CA TYR A 418 -13.11 8.74 7.07
C TYR A 418 -13.53 10.10 7.61
N LYS A 419 -13.80 10.13 8.91
CA LYS A 419 -14.11 11.35 9.65
C LYS A 419 -13.06 11.61 10.71
N LEU A 420 -12.74 12.88 10.91
CA LEU A 420 -11.93 13.37 12.02
C LEU A 420 -12.71 13.19 13.33
N VAL A 421 -12.15 12.42 14.26
CA VAL A 421 -12.81 12.12 15.56
C VAL A 421 -12.18 12.86 16.73
N GLN A 422 -10.88 13.15 16.64
CA GLN A 422 -10.08 13.81 17.69
C GLN A 422 -9.00 14.67 17.04
N THR A 423 -8.73 15.81 17.66
CA THR A 423 -7.53 16.61 17.39
C THR A 423 -6.75 16.87 18.67
N THR A 424 -5.44 16.64 18.63
CA THR A 424 -4.59 16.76 19.84
C THR A 424 -3.24 17.41 19.51
N PRO A 425 -2.95 18.64 19.96
CA PRO A 425 -1.63 19.25 19.82
C PRO A 425 -0.60 18.53 20.69
N LEU A 426 0.61 18.34 20.16
CA LEU A 426 1.75 17.85 20.93
C LEU A 426 2.01 18.74 22.15
N GLN A 427 2.39 18.13 23.26
CA GLN A 427 2.86 18.82 24.44
C GLN A 427 4.26 19.43 24.22
N PRO A 428 4.60 20.57 24.87
CA PRO A 428 5.94 21.14 24.77
C PRO A 428 7.04 20.15 25.17
N GLY A 429 8.07 20.01 24.34
CA GLY A 429 9.19 19.10 24.60
C GLY A 429 8.87 17.60 24.42
N THR A 430 7.72 17.24 23.85
CA THR A 430 7.44 15.84 23.49
C THR A 430 7.81 15.55 22.04
N THR A 431 8.27 14.32 21.81
CA THR A 431 8.53 13.78 20.48
C THR A 431 7.43 12.78 20.17
N PHE A 432 6.88 12.83 18.95
CA PHE A 432 5.96 11.81 18.47
C PHE A 432 6.68 10.44 18.37
N PRO A 433 6.14 9.35 18.96
CA PRO A 433 6.77 8.03 18.90
C PRO A 433 6.98 7.52 17.48
N ALA A 434 8.01 6.69 17.27
CA ALA A 434 8.24 6.08 15.97
C ALA A 434 7.14 5.04 15.68
N ILE A 435 6.33 5.27 14.65
CA ILE A 435 5.29 4.33 14.18
C ILE A 435 5.59 3.95 12.73
N GLY A 436 5.37 2.67 12.41
CA GLY A 436 5.56 2.12 11.07
C GLY A 436 4.71 2.84 10.01
N ARG A 437 5.35 3.32 8.94
CA ARG A 437 4.68 4.00 7.81
C ARG A 437 4.19 3.04 6.73
N THR A 438 4.66 1.80 6.76
CA THR A 438 4.29 0.71 5.83
C THR A 438 3.07 -0.08 6.28
N GLY A 439 2.37 0.38 7.33
CA GLY A 439 1.33 -0.35 8.03
C GLY A 439 1.64 -0.38 9.52
N THR A 440 0.63 -0.16 10.36
CA THR A 440 0.71 -0.44 11.80
C THR A 440 -0.48 -1.28 12.27
N GLU A 441 -0.23 -2.16 13.23
CA GLU A 441 -1.26 -2.90 13.94
C GLU A 441 -2.03 -1.95 14.88
N THR A 442 -3.34 -2.20 15.03
CA THR A 442 -4.17 -1.59 16.09
C THR A 442 -4.60 -2.63 17.09
N LEU A 443 -4.44 -2.34 18.37
CA LEU A 443 -4.92 -3.19 19.46
C LEU A 443 -6.31 -2.74 19.93
N ALA A 444 -7.04 -3.64 20.60
CA ALA A 444 -8.22 -3.25 21.36
C ALA A 444 -7.81 -2.43 22.60
N ALA A 445 -8.72 -1.61 23.14
CA ALA A 445 -8.41 -0.74 24.27
C ALA A 445 -7.95 -1.54 25.51
N ASP A 446 -8.57 -2.69 25.78
CA ASP A 446 -8.23 -3.56 26.92
C ASP A 446 -7.10 -4.56 26.62
N ASP A 447 -6.61 -4.62 25.38
CA ASP A 447 -5.51 -5.50 24.99
C ASP A 447 -4.17 -4.96 25.52
N LYS A 448 -3.42 -5.87 26.15
CA LYS A 448 -2.15 -5.62 26.84
C LYS A 448 -0.98 -6.38 26.20
N SER A 449 -1.21 -7.05 25.08
CA SER A 449 -0.25 -7.95 24.42
C SER A 449 1.07 -7.24 24.12
N GLY A 450 2.14 -7.57 24.86
CA GLY A 450 3.45 -6.96 24.70
C GLY A 450 3.58 -5.52 25.20
N LEU A 451 2.61 -5.01 25.98
CA LEU A 451 2.66 -3.67 26.60
C LEU A 451 2.81 -3.75 28.13
N LEU A 452 3.28 -2.67 28.77
CA LEU A 452 3.25 -2.56 30.25
C LEU A 452 1.82 -2.37 30.80
N TYR A 453 0.96 -1.70 30.03
CA TYR A 453 -0.42 -1.39 30.34
C TYR A 453 -1.28 -1.58 29.08
N SER A 454 -2.57 -1.89 29.24
CA SER A 454 -3.52 -1.74 28.13
C SER A 454 -3.82 -0.26 27.86
N GLY A 455 -4.43 0.05 26.71
CA GLY A 455 -4.87 1.40 26.40
C GLY A 455 -5.87 1.96 27.41
N ALA A 456 -6.79 1.12 27.88
CA ALA A 456 -7.78 1.45 28.91
C ALA A 456 -7.11 1.68 30.28
N GLU A 457 -6.17 0.81 30.70
CA GLU A 457 -5.40 1.00 31.94
C GLU A 457 -4.61 2.32 31.93
N ALA A 458 -3.98 2.66 30.80
CA ALA A 458 -3.18 3.88 30.66
C ALA A 458 -4.04 5.16 30.74
N LEU A 459 -5.18 5.19 30.03
CA LEU A 459 -6.09 6.33 30.07
C LEU A 459 -6.78 6.45 31.44
N ALA A 460 -7.15 5.33 32.07
CA ALA A 460 -7.73 5.34 33.41
C ALA A 460 -6.72 5.80 34.47
N GLY A 461 -5.46 5.35 34.34
CA GLY A 461 -4.36 5.81 35.19
C GLY A 461 -4.04 7.29 35.03
N LEU A 462 -4.06 7.81 33.80
CA LEU A 462 -3.97 9.25 33.54
C LEU A 462 -5.16 10.01 34.15
N GLY A 463 -6.39 9.51 34.01
CA GLY A 463 -7.58 10.14 34.57
C GLY A 463 -7.57 10.19 36.11
N ASP A 464 -7.15 9.11 36.77
CA ASP A 464 -6.94 9.08 38.22
C ASP A 464 -5.83 10.07 38.62
N ARG A 465 -4.73 10.14 37.85
CA ARG A 465 -3.62 11.07 38.10
C ARG A 465 -3.99 12.54 37.91
N LEU A 466 -4.81 12.86 36.92
CA LEU A 466 -5.38 14.21 36.71
C LEU A 466 -6.46 14.58 37.72
N THR A 467 -6.95 13.61 38.51
CA THR A 467 -7.95 13.81 39.56
C THR A 467 -7.34 13.83 40.96
N LYS A 468 -6.19 13.17 41.19
CA LYS A 468 -5.58 12.98 42.51
C LYS A 468 -4.07 13.26 42.51
N ALA A 469 -3.66 14.16 43.39
CA ALA A 469 -2.26 14.55 43.59
C ALA A 469 -1.37 13.39 44.08
N ASP A 470 -1.95 12.39 44.75
CA ASP A 470 -1.34 11.21 45.38
C ASP A 470 -1.69 9.89 44.66
N SER A 471 -2.16 9.95 43.41
CA SER A 471 -2.50 8.78 42.59
C SER A 471 -1.36 7.74 42.52
N THR A 472 -1.74 6.46 42.54
CA THR A 472 -0.83 5.31 42.31
C THR A 472 -0.21 5.25 40.91
N PHE A 473 -0.58 6.19 40.03
CA PHE A 473 0.00 6.38 38.69
C PHE A 473 1.00 7.52 38.60
N LYS A 474 1.24 8.28 39.67
CA LYS A 474 2.21 9.37 39.72
C LYS A 474 3.60 8.97 39.22
N ASP A 475 4.17 7.90 39.79
CA ASP A 475 5.52 7.44 39.40
C ASP A 475 5.51 6.57 38.12
N LYS A 476 4.34 6.39 37.49
CA LYS A 476 4.14 5.64 36.23
C LYS A 476 3.95 6.55 35.02
N LEU A 477 3.94 7.88 35.22
CA LEU A 477 3.76 8.89 34.18
C LEU A 477 4.93 9.88 34.18
N VAL A 478 5.39 10.28 32.99
CA VAL A 478 6.37 11.36 32.83
C VAL A 478 5.72 12.70 33.19
N GLU A 479 6.29 13.39 34.18
CA GLU A 479 5.90 14.72 34.62
C GLU A 479 7.12 15.68 34.67
N GLY A 480 6.85 16.99 34.70
CA GLY A 480 7.86 18.04 34.80
C GLY A 480 7.96 18.88 33.52
N GLN A 481 9.09 19.56 33.31
CA GLN A 481 9.26 20.56 32.25
C GLN A 481 9.02 20.04 30.82
N SER A 482 9.17 18.73 30.57
CA SER A 482 8.90 18.08 29.27
C SER A 482 7.53 17.39 29.19
N SER A 483 6.66 17.60 30.18
CA SER A 483 5.30 17.08 30.29
C SER A 483 4.51 17.91 31.33
N PRO A 484 4.28 19.22 31.08
CA PRO A 484 3.78 20.14 32.10
C PRO A 484 2.29 19.96 32.42
N TYR A 485 1.48 19.48 31.45
CA TYR A 485 0.01 19.40 31.54
C TYR A 485 -0.53 18.82 32.85
N ILE A 486 0.05 17.72 33.34
CA ILE A 486 -0.41 17.04 34.56
C ILE A 486 -0.16 17.93 35.78
N ALA A 487 1.04 18.51 35.89
CA ALA A 487 1.41 19.39 36.98
C ALA A 487 0.60 20.69 36.97
N ASP A 488 0.45 21.32 35.80
CA ASP A 488 -0.33 22.56 35.63
C ASP A 488 -1.82 22.33 35.95
N THR A 489 -2.38 21.21 35.51
CA THR A 489 -3.77 20.83 35.80
C THR A 489 -4.00 20.64 37.29
N LEU A 490 -3.12 19.92 37.98
CA LEU A 490 -3.21 19.70 39.43
C LEU A 490 -2.98 20.99 40.22
N ALA A 491 -2.06 21.85 39.79
CA ALA A 491 -1.81 23.15 40.40
C ALA A 491 -3.05 24.06 40.28
N TYR A 492 -3.67 24.12 39.10
CA TYR A 492 -4.91 24.85 38.86
C TYR A 492 -6.07 24.33 39.74
N GLN A 493 -6.27 23.01 39.80
CA GLN A 493 -7.31 22.40 40.64
C GLN A 493 -7.11 22.70 42.13
N ALA A 494 -5.86 22.59 42.62
CA ALA A 494 -5.52 22.89 44.00
C ALA A 494 -5.71 24.37 44.33
N ASP A 495 -5.38 25.28 43.41
CA ASP A 495 -5.62 26.71 43.59
C ASP A 495 -7.12 27.04 43.63
N VAL A 496 -7.92 26.50 42.70
CA VAL A 496 -9.38 26.68 42.70
C VAL A 496 -10.02 26.14 43.98
N ALA A 497 -9.62 24.94 44.44
CA ALA A 497 -10.14 24.36 45.69
C ALA A 497 -9.75 25.18 46.93
N LYS A 498 -8.61 25.87 46.91
CA LYS A 498 -8.09 26.70 48.01
C LYS A 498 -8.65 28.12 48.02
N THR A 499 -8.74 28.76 46.85
CA THR A 499 -9.16 30.17 46.67
C THR A 499 -10.67 30.31 46.53
N GLY A 500 -11.38 29.22 46.24
CA GLY A 500 -12.83 29.15 46.15
C GLY A 500 -13.53 29.50 47.46
N VAL A 501 -13.79 30.78 47.71
CA VAL A 501 -14.32 31.26 49.00
C VAL A 501 -15.71 30.66 49.28
N ASN A 502 -16.63 30.74 48.32
CA ASN A 502 -18.06 30.42 48.50
C ASN A 502 -18.46 29.01 48.03
N GLY A 503 -17.51 28.21 47.51
CA GLY A 503 -17.81 26.93 46.86
C GLY A 503 -16.88 25.79 47.26
N ASN A 504 -17.46 24.60 47.45
CA ASN A 504 -16.73 23.34 47.45
C ASN A 504 -16.62 22.85 46.01
N PHE A 505 -15.39 22.66 45.54
CA PHE A 505 -15.12 22.23 44.17
C PHE A 505 -14.56 20.81 44.14
N SER A 506 -15.05 19.99 43.22
CA SER A 506 -14.52 18.67 42.94
C SER A 506 -14.31 18.44 41.45
N PHE A 507 -13.33 17.62 41.14
CA PHE A 507 -12.83 17.36 39.79
C PHE A 507 -12.92 15.86 39.53
N THR A 508 -13.24 15.45 38.31
CA THR A 508 -13.33 14.02 37.96
C THR A 508 -13.05 13.81 36.48
N HIS A 509 -12.09 12.95 36.16
CA HIS A 509 -11.77 12.55 34.79
C HIS A 509 -12.19 11.09 34.57
N LYS A 510 -13.03 10.83 33.58
CA LYS A 510 -13.50 9.48 33.22
C LYS A 510 -13.18 9.18 31.75
N VAL A 511 -12.59 8.02 31.49
CA VAL A 511 -12.33 7.54 30.12
C VAL A 511 -13.63 7.34 29.36
N SER A 512 -13.63 7.65 28.06
CA SER A 512 -14.63 7.19 27.07
C SER A 512 -14.00 6.05 26.25
N PRO A 513 -14.24 4.76 26.60
CA PRO A 513 -13.61 3.62 25.91
C PRO A 513 -13.90 3.58 24.41
N GLU A 514 -15.10 3.99 24.00
CA GLU A 514 -15.56 4.04 22.61
C GLU A 514 -14.73 4.99 21.72
N ASP A 515 -14.08 5.99 22.31
CA ASP A 515 -13.19 6.98 21.68
C ASP A 515 -11.70 6.63 21.85
N THR A 516 -11.37 5.37 22.18
CA THR A 516 -9.99 4.90 22.31
C THR A 516 -9.49 4.19 21.05
N VAL A 517 -8.32 4.59 20.54
CA VAL A 517 -7.61 3.93 19.43
C VAL A 517 -6.15 3.70 19.84
N VAL A 518 -5.69 2.45 19.78
CA VAL A 518 -4.32 2.05 20.15
C VAL A 518 -3.54 1.72 18.89
N PHE A 519 -2.47 2.45 18.59
CA PHE A 519 -1.56 2.18 17.47
C PHE A 519 -0.24 1.60 17.98
N ARG A 520 0.26 0.51 17.39
CA ARG A 520 1.61 0.00 17.70
C ARG A 520 2.71 0.99 17.31
N THR A 521 3.75 1.06 18.12
CA THR A 521 5.02 1.76 17.83
C THR A 521 6.12 0.79 17.45
N ALA A 522 7.12 1.26 16.70
CA ALA A 522 8.19 0.44 16.12
C ALA A 522 9.18 -0.14 17.15
N ASP A 523 9.15 0.37 18.39
CA ASP A 523 9.86 -0.15 19.56
C ASP A 523 9.09 -1.24 20.33
N GLY A 524 7.91 -1.64 19.84
CA GLY A 524 7.03 -2.64 20.46
C GLY A 524 5.99 -2.07 21.43
N GLY A 525 6.10 -0.78 21.77
CA GLY A 525 5.11 -0.07 22.58
C GLY A 525 3.79 0.22 21.83
N ALA A 526 3.04 1.20 22.34
CA ALA A 526 1.87 1.74 21.65
C ALA A 526 1.65 3.23 21.93
N LEU A 527 1.02 3.92 20.98
CA LEU A 527 0.43 5.25 21.17
C LEU A 527 -1.10 5.11 21.26
N VAL A 528 -1.66 5.52 22.38
CA VAL A 528 -3.09 5.48 22.68
C VAL A 528 -3.69 6.86 22.48
N MET A 529 -4.56 7.01 21.49
CA MET A 529 -5.44 8.16 21.34
C MET A 529 -6.73 7.90 22.13
N GLY A 530 -7.19 8.85 22.93
CA GLY A 530 -8.34 8.64 23.81
C GLY A 530 -9.04 9.93 24.23
N LYS A 531 -10.29 9.79 24.69
CA LYS A 531 -11.07 10.87 25.32
C LYS A 531 -11.17 10.66 26.82
N LEU A 532 -10.91 11.71 27.60
CA LEU A 532 -11.35 11.84 28.98
C LEU A 532 -12.51 12.84 29.04
N ASN A 533 -13.61 12.47 29.69
CA ASN A 533 -14.67 13.39 30.07
C ASN A 533 -14.29 13.97 31.43
N PHE A 534 -13.96 15.26 31.47
CA PHE A 534 -13.60 16.00 32.68
C PHE A 534 -14.83 16.76 33.19
N ALA A 535 -15.29 16.41 34.38
CA ALA A 535 -16.33 17.13 35.11
C ALA A 535 -15.71 17.99 36.22
N PHE A 536 -16.09 19.27 36.22
CA PHE A 536 -15.89 20.22 37.30
C PHE A 536 -17.25 20.39 38.00
N ASP A 537 -17.33 20.05 39.27
CA ASP A 537 -18.55 20.18 40.08
C ASP A 537 -18.33 21.23 41.17
N GLY A 538 -19.25 22.20 41.27
CA GLY A 538 -19.27 23.21 42.32
C GLY A 538 -20.55 23.15 43.13
N THR A 539 -20.42 23.16 44.46
CA THR A 539 -21.54 23.28 45.40
C THR A 539 -21.31 24.45 46.36
N PRO A 540 -22.32 25.27 46.70
CA PRO A 540 -22.18 26.35 47.68
C PRO A 540 -21.73 25.81 49.04
N LYS A 541 -20.95 26.58 49.81
CA LYS A 541 -20.51 26.15 51.16
C LYS A 541 -21.57 26.35 52.22
N ALA A 542 -22.31 27.45 52.15
CA ALA A 542 -23.41 27.78 53.03
C ALA A 542 -24.70 28.10 52.24
N GLU A 543 -25.83 28.06 52.94
CA GLU A 543 -27.11 28.50 52.38
C GLU A 543 -27.06 30.02 52.07
N GLY A 544 -27.40 30.39 50.85
CA GLY A 544 -27.32 31.78 50.35
C GLY A 544 -25.98 32.14 49.68
N ASP A 545 -24.95 31.29 49.76
CA ASP A 545 -23.74 31.46 48.95
C ASP A 545 -24.07 31.35 47.45
N LYS A 546 -23.42 32.18 46.65
CA LYS A 546 -23.48 32.11 45.18
C LYS A 546 -22.17 31.62 44.58
N LEU A 547 -22.29 30.77 43.57
CA LEU A 547 -21.21 30.40 42.66
C LEU A 547 -21.40 31.16 41.35
N ALA A 548 -20.33 31.75 40.83
CA ALA A 548 -20.29 32.40 39.53
C ALA A 548 -19.53 31.53 38.52
N ILE A 549 -19.91 31.60 37.24
CA ILE A 549 -19.23 30.94 36.12
C ILE A 549 -18.76 31.94 35.07
N GLY A 550 -17.76 31.56 34.28
CA GLY A 550 -17.27 32.35 33.15
C GLY A 550 -18.35 32.59 32.10
N ASP A 551 -18.19 33.66 31.31
CA ASP A 551 -19.12 34.03 30.25
C ASP A 551 -19.30 32.92 29.20
N ASP A 552 -18.25 32.14 28.94
CA ASP A 552 -18.27 30.97 28.08
C ASP A 552 -19.17 29.85 28.59
N ALA A 553 -19.05 29.51 29.87
CA ALA A 553 -19.91 28.55 30.55
C ALA A 553 -21.36 29.07 30.69
N ALA A 554 -21.55 30.37 30.87
CA ALA A 554 -22.88 30.99 30.95
C ALA A 554 -23.72 30.80 29.68
N VAL A 555 -23.09 30.80 28.49
CA VAL A 555 -23.76 30.48 27.20
C VAL A 555 -24.36 29.07 27.19
N LEU A 556 -23.76 28.14 27.94
CA LEU A 556 -24.21 26.75 28.02
C LEU A 556 -25.20 26.53 29.17
N ALA A 557 -24.96 27.12 30.34
CA ALA A 557 -25.80 26.97 31.53
C ALA A 557 -27.08 27.83 31.54
N GLY A 558 -27.14 28.90 30.74
CA GLY A 558 -28.29 29.82 30.68
C GLY A 558 -28.31 30.93 31.74
N GLY A 559 -27.20 31.13 32.46
CA GLY A 559 -27.04 32.20 33.45
C GLY A 559 -25.60 32.27 33.96
N LYS A 560 -25.26 33.32 34.75
CA LYS A 560 -23.89 33.54 35.26
C LYS A 560 -23.68 33.12 36.72
N GLU A 561 -24.76 32.95 37.49
CA GLU A 561 -24.70 32.65 38.93
C GLU A 561 -25.73 31.58 39.33
N THR A 562 -25.42 30.83 40.37
CA THR A 562 -26.31 29.84 41.00
C THR A 562 -26.12 29.79 42.52
N SER A 563 -27.18 29.46 43.25
CA SER A 563 -27.19 29.20 44.70
C SER A 563 -27.50 27.75 45.07
N THR A 564 -27.57 26.84 44.09
CA THR A 564 -27.80 25.39 44.29
C THR A 564 -26.57 24.56 43.94
N GLY A 565 -25.80 25.02 42.94
CA GLY A 565 -24.59 24.37 42.45
C GLY A 565 -24.52 24.34 40.93
N MET A 566 -23.37 23.91 40.43
CA MET A 566 -23.04 23.90 39.00
C MET A 566 -22.22 22.67 38.61
N VAL A 567 -22.31 22.29 37.34
CA VAL A 567 -21.43 21.31 36.70
C VAL A 567 -20.94 21.89 35.38
N LEU A 568 -19.62 21.89 35.15
CA LEU A 568 -19.01 22.18 33.86
C LEU A 568 -18.41 20.87 33.31
N ASN A 569 -18.69 20.57 32.06
CA ASN A 569 -18.23 19.36 31.38
C ASN A 569 -17.27 19.74 30.26
N PHE A 570 -16.10 19.12 30.25
CA PHE A 570 -15.07 19.29 29.24
C PHE A 570 -14.77 17.94 28.57
N ALA A 571 -14.57 17.95 27.26
CA ALA A 571 -14.00 16.82 26.55
C ALA A 571 -12.50 17.07 26.38
N GLU A 572 -11.69 16.14 26.90
CA GLU A 572 -10.24 16.17 26.76
C GLU A 572 -9.77 15.10 25.79
N SER A 573 -9.12 15.50 24.70
CA SER A 573 -8.43 14.59 23.79
C SER A 573 -6.99 14.40 24.26
N MET A 574 -6.57 13.14 24.41
CA MET A 574 -5.28 12.73 24.96
C MET A 574 -4.55 11.79 24.00
N ALA A 575 -3.22 11.87 23.99
CA ALA A 575 -2.35 10.86 23.38
C ALA A 575 -1.32 10.39 24.40
N VAL A 576 -1.37 9.11 24.79
CA VAL A 576 -0.48 8.51 25.80
C VAL A 576 0.38 7.44 25.14
N TYR A 577 1.70 7.55 25.27
CA TYR A 577 2.62 6.48 24.88
C TYR A 577 2.78 5.48 26.03
N ILE A 578 2.58 4.20 25.70
CA ILE A 578 2.79 3.04 26.58
C ILE A 578 4.05 2.30 26.13
N PRO A 579 5.05 2.12 27.01
CA PRO A 579 6.23 1.31 26.71
C PRO A 579 5.94 -0.19 26.57
N PRO A 580 6.78 -0.94 25.83
CA PRO A 580 6.67 -2.39 25.69
C PRO A 580 6.89 -3.12 27.03
N THR A 581 6.32 -4.33 27.16
CA THR A 581 6.53 -5.21 28.33
C THR A 581 8.03 -5.39 28.61
N GLY A 582 8.43 -5.21 29.87
CA GLY A 582 9.82 -5.32 30.30
C GLY A 582 10.64 -4.02 30.23
N SER A 583 10.11 -2.95 29.63
CA SER A 583 10.68 -1.62 29.83
C SER A 583 10.54 -1.17 31.30
N LYS A 584 11.48 -0.31 31.73
CA LYS A 584 11.43 0.40 33.01
C LYS A 584 10.95 1.84 32.87
N ASP A 585 10.70 2.29 31.65
CA ASP A 585 10.27 3.65 31.37
C ASP A 585 8.81 3.84 31.84
N PRO A 586 8.45 5.01 32.38
CA PRO A 586 7.06 5.37 32.64
C PRO A 586 6.31 5.68 31.32
N MET A 587 4.98 5.65 31.39
CA MET A 587 4.11 6.14 30.31
C MET A 587 4.32 7.64 30.09
N LYS A 588 4.14 8.12 28.85
CA LYS A 588 4.34 9.55 28.52
C LYS A 588 3.09 10.16 27.92
N LEU A 589 2.61 11.27 28.49
CA LEU A 589 1.62 12.12 27.83
C LEU A 589 2.29 12.83 26.65
N VAL A 590 1.94 12.45 25.42
CA VAL A 590 2.54 12.96 24.18
C VAL A 590 1.81 14.20 23.69
N ALA A 591 0.48 14.19 23.78
CA ALA A 591 -0.40 15.26 23.29
C ALA A 591 -1.61 15.38 24.23
N ALA A 592 -2.09 16.61 24.47
CA ALA A 592 -3.27 16.86 25.30
C ALA A 592 -3.98 18.15 24.89
N THR A 593 -5.31 18.16 24.93
CA THR A 593 -6.13 19.38 24.81
C THR A 593 -7.51 19.14 25.38
N ARG A 594 -8.13 20.20 25.92
CA ARG A 594 -9.50 20.20 26.42
C ARG A 594 -10.37 21.22 25.70
N GLY A 595 -11.67 20.98 25.68
CA GLY A 595 -12.68 21.93 25.22
C GLY A 595 -13.93 21.86 26.09
N LEU A 596 -14.52 23.00 26.42
CA LEU A 596 -15.79 23.08 27.16
C LEU A 596 -16.91 22.54 26.26
N VAL A 597 -17.63 21.52 26.73
CA VAL A 597 -18.73 20.86 25.99
C VAL A 597 -20.09 20.97 26.67
N GLY A 598 -20.15 21.36 27.95
CA GLY A 598 -21.40 21.59 28.66
C GLY A 598 -21.22 22.43 29.92
N ALA A 599 -22.28 23.12 30.32
CA ALA A 599 -22.41 23.71 31.65
C ALA A 599 -23.89 23.66 32.05
N SER A 600 -24.16 23.45 33.34
CA SER A 600 -25.52 23.42 33.88
C SER A 600 -25.53 23.79 35.36
N PHE A 601 -26.61 24.41 35.82
CA PHE A 601 -26.91 24.54 37.25
C PHE A 601 -27.69 23.32 37.76
N LYS A 602 -27.64 23.09 39.07
CA LYS A 602 -28.29 21.96 39.77
C LYS A 602 -29.69 22.30 40.26
#